data_AF-A0A950D991-F1
#
_entry.id   AF-A0A950D991-F1
#
_cell.length_a   1.000
_cell.length_b   1.000
_cell.length_c   1.000
_cell.angle_alpha   90.00
_cell.angle_beta   90.00
_cell.angle_gamma   90.00
#
_symmetry.space_group_name_H-M   'P 1'
#
loop_
_entity.id
_entity.type
_entity.pdbx_description
1 polymer ?
#
loop_
_entity_poly.entity_id
_entity_poly.type
_entity_poly.pdbx_seq_one_letter_code
_entity_poly.pdbx_strand_id
1 'polypeptide(L)'
;HDERHQRIEKIMWDVAKHVLEIGGDVVLDYGCWARVERDDYRNRAKELGVDFKLHYMDVPYSELYRRLEERNRNLPEGAFKIPKAEMDRYVPNFQPPTADELV
;
A
#
# COMPACT_ATOMS: atom_id res chain seq x y z
N HIS A 1 14.34 1.16 -0.77
CA HIS A 1 13.81 2.52 -1.04
C HIS A 1 14.94 3.45 -1.43
N ASP A 2 14.78 4.21 -2.51
CA ASP A 2 15.71 5.26 -2.91
C ASP A 2 15.31 6.63 -2.32
N GLU A 3 16.19 7.62 -2.38
CA GLU A 3 15.95 8.94 -1.76
C GLU A 3 14.74 9.67 -2.37
N ARG A 4 14.45 9.44 -3.65
CA ARG A 4 13.31 10.07 -4.33
C ARG A 4 12.00 9.51 -3.77
N HIS A 5 11.93 8.20 -3.59
CA HIS A 5 10.78 7.51 -3.02
C HIS A 5 10.46 8.07 -1.63
N GLN A 6 11.47 8.14 -0.75
CA GLN A 6 11.31 8.65 0.62
C GLN A 6 10.80 10.11 0.66
N ARG A 7 11.28 10.96 -0.25
CA ARG A 7 10.80 12.35 -0.34
C ARG A 7 9.33 12.43 -0.74
N ILE A 8 8.91 11.57 -1.67
CA ILE A 8 7.50 11.52 -2.11
C ILE A 8 6.62 10.99 -0.98
N GLU A 9 7.00 9.89 -0.34
CA GLU A 9 6.28 9.35 0.82
C GLU A 9 6.13 10.37 1.95
N LYS A 10 7.19 11.13 2.23
CA LYS A 10 7.12 12.22 3.21
C LYS A 10 6.07 13.26 2.83
N ILE A 11 6.07 13.73 1.58
CA ILE A 11 5.10 14.73 1.11
C ILE A 11 3.67 14.17 1.22
N MET A 12 3.45 12.94 0.77
CA MET A 12 2.13 12.32 0.83
C MET A 12 1.66 12.13 2.29
N TRP A 13 2.58 11.78 3.19
CA TRP A 13 2.28 11.71 4.62
C TRP A 13 1.97 13.08 5.24
N ASP A 14 2.73 14.13 4.90
CA ASP A 14 2.48 15.49 5.41
C ASP A 14 1.07 15.96 5.01
N VAL A 15 0.61 15.62 3.79
CA VAL A 15 -0.76 15.88 3.33
C VAL A 15 -1.78 15.05 4.12
N ALA A 16 -1.55 13.75 4.26
CA ALA A 16 -2.44 12.86 5.03
C ALA A 16 -2.61 13.36 6.48
N LYS A 17 -1.51 13.70 7.14
CA LYS A 17 -1.50 14.26 8.49
C LYS A 17 -2.34 15.53 8.57
N HIS A 18 -2.19 16.46 7.62
CA HIS A 18 -2.97 17.68 7.62
C HIS A 18 -4.47 17.42 7.50
N VAL A 19 -4.89 16.48 6.65
CA VAL A 19 -6.30 16.07 6.51
C VAL A 19 -6.85 15.49 7.82
N LEU A 20 -6.07 14.65 8.52
CA LEU A 20 -6.44 14.09 9.81
C LEU A 20 -6.58 15.19 10.89
N GLU A 21 -5.65 16.15 10.93
CA GLU A 21 -5.66 17.26 11.91
C GLU A 21 -6.88 18.18 11.76
N ILE A 22 -7.46 18.30 10.56
CA ILE A 22 -8.69 19.06 10.33
C ILE A 22 -9.97 18.21 10.46
N GLY A 23 -9.86 16.97 10.92
CA GLY A 23 -10.98 16.07 11.20
C GLY A 23 -11.50 15.29 10.00
N GLY A 24 -10.73 15.18 8.92
CA GLY A 24 -11.05 14.34 7.76
C GLY A 24 -10.51 12.90 7.90
N ASP A 25 -11.02 12.01 7.05
CA ASP A 25 -10.55 10.63 6.95
C ASP A 25 -9.53 10.47 5.81
N VAL A 26 -8.55 9.58 5.99
CA VAL A 26 -7.51 9.30 4.99
C VAL A 26 -7.45 7.82 4.66
N VAL A 27 -7.41 7.51 3.36
CA VAL A 27 -7.03 6.18 2.85
C VAL A 27 -5.66 6.28 2.20
N LEU A 28 -4.68 5.58 2.78
CA LEU A 28 -3.34 5.46 2.20
C LEU A 28 -3.30 4.23 1.27
N ASP A 29 -3.39 4.46 -0.04
CA ASP A 29 -3.21 3.42 -1.07
C ASP A 29 -1.72 3.24 -1.39
N TYR A 30 -0.96 2.77 -0.40
CA TYR A 30 0.46 2.46 -0.52
C TYR A 30 0.68 0.95 -0.59
N GLY A 31 1.88 0.56 -1.03
CA GLY A 31 2.24 -0.85 -1.14
C GLY A 31 2.22 -1.61 0.20
N CYS A 32 2.59 -0.97 1.31
CA CYS A 32 2.56 -1.54 2.68
C CYS A 32 3.02 -3.01 2.75
N TRP A 33 4.16 -3.31 2.11
CA TRP A 33 4.59 -4.67 1.77
C TRP A 33 5.10 -5.43 2.98
N ALA A 34 5.80 -4.72 3.88
CA ALA A 34 6.39 -5.29 5.06
C ALA A 34 5.63 -4.87 6.32
N ARG A 35 5.65 -5.74 7.34
CA ARG A 35 5.05 -5.45 8.64
C ARG A 35 5.60 -4.15 9.25
N VAL A 36 6.90 -3.92 9.13
CA VAL A 36 7.55 -2.70 9.66
C VAL A 36 6.97 -1.41 9.05
N GLU A 37 6.60 -1.43 7.77
CA GLU A 37 5.97 -0.27 7.12
C GLU A 37 4.57 -0.03 7.67
N ARG A 38 3.80 -1.11 7.90
CA ARG A 38 2.45 -1.03 8.47
C ARG A 38 2.48 -0.57 9.93
N ASP A 39 3.44 -1.06 10.71
CA ASP A 39 3.65 -0.67 12.10
C ASP A 39 4.05 0.82 12.22
N ASP A 40 4.85 1.34 11.29
CA ASP A 40 5.17 2.77 11.23
C ASP A 40 3.90 3.62 11.05
N TYR A 41 3.03 3.29 10.09
CA TYR A 41 1.77 4.02 9.91
C TYR A 41 0.80 3.87 11.10
N ARG A 42 0.74 2.69 11.72
CA ARG A 42 -0.05 2.48 12.95
C ARG A 42 0.45 3.37 14.08
N ASN A 43 1.76 3.47 14.27
CA ASN A 43 2.35 4.32 15.31
C ASN A 43 2.10 5.80 15.04
N ARG A 44 2.24 6.25 13.78
CA ARG A 44 1.94 7.64 13.41
C ARG A 44 0.47 8.00 13.65
N ALA A 45 -0.47 7.11 13.34
CA ALA A 45 -1.89 7.29 13.65
C ALA A 45 -2.12 7.40 15.17
N LYS A 46 -1.48 6.52 15.95
CA LYS A 46 -1.52 6.54 17.42
C LYS A 46 -0.97 7.85 18.00
N GLU A 47 0.12 8.38 17.47
CA GLU A 47 0.71 9.66 17.89
C GLU A 47 -0.23 10.85 17.63
N LEU A 48 -1.02 10.78 16.56
CA LEU A 48 -2.05 11.77 16.24
C LEU A 48 -3.34 11.56 17.03
N GLY A 49 -3.47 10.47 17.78
CA GLY A 49 -4.69 10.13 18.52
C GLY A 49 -5.87 9.79 17.62
N VAL A 50 -5.62 9.34 16.38
CA VAL A 50 -6.66 8.93 15.43
C VAL A 50 -6.75 7.41 15.33
N ASP A 51 -7.91 6.91 14.87
CA ASP A 51 -8.11 5.49 14.61
C ASP A 51 -7.26 5.01 13.41
N PHE A 52 -6.83 3.76 13.47
CA PHE A 52 -6.09 3.10 12.40
C PHE A 52 -6.77 1.79 12.01
N LYS A 53 -6.91 1.55 10.71
CA LYS A 53 -7.47 0.30 10.18
C LYS A 53 -6.66 -0.21 8.99
N LEU A 54 -6.29 -1.48 9.04
CA LEU A 54 -5.64 -2.16 7.93
C LEU A 54 -6.69 -2.86 7.05
N HIS A 55 -6.78 -2.47 5.78
CA HIS A 55 -7.62 -3.12 4.78
C HIS A 55 -6.80 -4.12 3.96
N TYR A 56 -6.82 -5.39 4.35
CA TYR A 56 -6.14 -6.47 3.64
C TYR A 56 -7.11 -7.29 2.79
N MET A 57 -6.74 -7.55 1.55
CA MET A 57 -7.46 -8.44 0.65
C MET A 57 -6.61 -9.69 0.39
N ASP A 58 -6.97 -10.79 1.02
CA ASP A 58 -6.33 -12.10 0.82
C ASP A 58 -6.80 -12.71 -0.52
N VAL A 59 -6.22 -12.21 -1.61
CA VAL A 59 -6.50 -12.66 -2.97
C VAL A 59 -5.41 -13.63 -3.39
N PRO A 60 -5.76 -14.86 -3.84
CA PRO A 60 -4.77 -15.81 -4.32
C PRO A 60 -3.91 -15.22 -5.44
N TYR A 61 -2.60 -15.50 -5.42
CA TYR A 61 -1.69 -14.99 -6.46
C TYR A 61 -2.15 -15.34 -7.88
N SER A 62 -2.71 -16.52 -8.11
CA SER A 62 -3.27 -16.92 -9.41
C SER A 62 -4.33 -15.95 -9.94
N GLU A 63 -5.20 -15.43 -9.06
CA GLU A 63 -6.21 -14.44 -9.41
C GLU A 63 -5.57 -13.07 -9.67
N LEU A 64 -4.54 -12.69 -8.91
CA LEU A 64 -3.77 -11.48 -9.16
C LEU A 64 -3.09 -11.53 -10.55
N TYR A 65 -2.47 -12.65 -10.91
CA TYR A 65 -1.87 -12.84 -12.24
C TYR A 65 -2.92 -12.75 -13.35
N ARG A 66 -4.08 -13.41 -13.17
CA ARG A 66 -5.18 -13.37 -14.15
C ARG A 66 -5.65 -11.94 -14.39
N ARG A 67 -5.86 -11.16 -13.32
CA ARG A 67 -6.26 -9.74 -13.40
C ARG A 67 -5.18 -8.88 -14.05
N LEU A 68 -3.92 -9.13 -13.74
CA LEU A 68 -2.79 -8.41 -14.34
C LEU A 68 -2.73 -8.64 -15.85
N GLU A 69 -2.87 -9.90 -16.30
CA GLU A 69 -2.89 -10.24 -17.72
C GLU A 69 -4.06 -9.57 -18.44
N GLU A 70 -5.25 -9.58 -17.85
CA GLU A 70 -6.43 -8.90 -18.38
C GLU A 70 -6.22 -7.39 -18.50
N ARG A 71 -5.69 -6.75 -17.44
CA ARG A 71 -5.36 -5.31 -17.44
C ARG A 71 -4.32 -4.98 -18.52
N ASN A 72 -3.30 -5.82 -18.69
CA ASN A 72 -2.27 -5.63 -19.70
C ASN A 72 -2.80 -5.79 -21.13
N ARG A 73 -3.81 -6.65 -21.35
CA ARG A 73 -4.46 -6.79 -22.67
C ARG A 73 -5.34 -5.59 -23.01
N ASN A 74 -6.07 -5.08 -22.02
CA ASN A 74 -7.03 -3.99 -22.19
C ASN A 74 -6.43 -2.60 -21.93
N LEU A 75 -5.13 -2.53 -21.64
CA LEU A 75 -4.34 -1.39 -21.14
C LEU A 75 -5.09 -0.05 -21.09
N PRO A 76 -5.79 0.24 -19.97
CA PRO A 76 -6.55 1.47 -19.83
C PRO A 76 -5.68 2.72 -19.97
N GLU A 77 -6.27 3.84 -20.37
CA GLU A 77 -5.56 5.11 -20.44
C GLU A 77 -4.92 5.46 -19.08
N GLY A 78 -3.65 5.88 -19.11
CA GLY A 78 -2.87 6.17 -17.91
C GLY A 78 -2.30 4.94 -17.18
N ALA A 79 -2.62 3.72 -17.61
CA ALA A 79 -2.05 2.51 -17.03
C ALA A 79 -0.72 2.12 -17.69
N PHE A 80 0.23 1.63 -16.89
CA PHE A 80 1.46 1.02 -17.38
C PHE A 80 1.29 -0.49 -17.54
N LYS A 81 1.90 -1.05 -18.58
CA LYS A 81 2.02 -2.50 -18.74
C LYS A 81 3.01 -3.04 -17.70
N ILE A 82 2.58 -3.97 -16.86
CA ILE A 82 3.44 -4.61 -15.86
C ILE A 82 3.72 -6.05 -16.33
N PRO A 83 4.96 -6.39 -16.74
CA PRO A 83 5.30 -7.75 -17.11
C PRO A 83 5.09 -8.73 -15.96
N LYS A 84 4.66 -9.96 -16.25
CA LYS A 84 4.55 -11.01 -15.24
C LYS A 84 5.86 -11.20 -14.45
N ALA A 85 6.99 -11.13 -15.15
CA ALA A 85 8.33 -11.26 -14.55
C ALA A 85 8.61 -10.18 -13.48
N GLU A 86 8.08 -8.96 -13.64
CA GLU A 86 8.19 -7.93 -12.59
C GLU A 86 7.37 -8.34 -11.36
N MET A 87 6.14 -8.83 -11.56
CA MET A 87 5.34 -9.33 -10.44
C MET A 87 6.04 -10.48 -9.71
N ASP A 88 6.59 -11.45 -10.45
CA ASP A 88 7.32 -12.60 -9.91
C ASP A 88 8.54 -12.17 -9.07
N ARG A 89 9.18 -11.05 -9.44
CA ARG A 89 10.32 -10.47 -8.71
C ARG A 89 9.90 -9.87 -7.37
N TYR A 90 8.72 -9.26 -7.29
CA TYR A 90 8.30 -8.55 -6.08
C TYR A 90 7.49 -9.43 -5.12
N VAL A 91 6.65 -10.34 -5.60
CA VAL A 91 5.77 -11.21 -4.79
C VAL A 91 6.46 -11.80 -3.54
N PRO A 92 7.69 -12.36 -3.62
CA PRO A 92 8.37 -12.93 -2.45
C PRO A 92 8.70 -11.92 -1.33
N ASN A 93 8.70 -10.62 -1.62
CA ASN A 93 8.99 -9.57 -0.65
C ASN A 93 7.75 -9.17 0.17
N PHE A 94 6.55 -9.59 -0.25
CA PHE A 94 5.32 -9.28 0.46
C PHE A 94 5.21 -10.13 1.74
N GLN A 95 4.96 -9.47 2.86
CA GLN A 95 4.70 -10.10 4.14
C GLN A 95 3.20 -9.95 4.44
N PRO A 96 2.40 -11.02 4.26
CA PRO A 96 0.98 -10.99 4.61
C PRO A 96 0.79 -10.53 6.06
N PRO A 97 -0.18 -9.65 6.34
CA PRO A 97 -0.45 -9.24 7.71
C PRO A 97 -0.92 -10.43 8.54
N THR A 98 -0.46 -10.47 9.78
CA THR A 98 -0.91 -11.47 10.76
C THR A 98 -2.20 -11.03 11.44
N ALA A 99 -2.85 -11.93 12.18
CA ALA A 99 -4.13 -11.64 12.82
C ALA A 99 -4.08 -10.46 13.82
N ASP A 100 -2.94 -10.26 14.50
CA ASP A 100 -2.69 -9.11 15.40
C ASP A 100 -2.51 -7.78 14.67
N GLU A 101 -2.34 -7.79 13.34
CA GLU A 101 -2.30 -6.56 12.54
C GLU A 101 -3.69 -6.15 12.02
N LEU A 102 -4.67 -7.05 12.08
CA LEU A 102 -6.03 -6.83 11.56
C LEU A 102 -7.04 -6.44 12.64
N VAL A 103 -6.57 -6.23 13.88
CA VAL A 103 -7.36 -5.73 15.02
C VAL A 103 -7.39 -4.22 15.07
#